data_AF-A0A833T4R9-F1
#
_entry.id   AF-A0A833T4R9-F1
#
_cell.length_a   1.000
_cell.length_b   1.000
_cell.length_c   1.000
_cell.angle_alpha   90.00
_cell.angle_beta   90.00
_cell.angle_gamma   90.00
#
_symmetry.space_group_name_H-M   'P 1'
#
loop_
_entity.id
_entity.type
_entity.pdbx_description
1 polymer ?
#
loop_
_entity_poly.entity_id
_entity_poly.type
_entity_poly.pdbx_seq_one_letter_code
_entity_poly.pdbx_strand_id
1 'polypeptide(L)'
;MPLVVVCGIPATGKTTVCTALVDHLQRHLPDQEVVCISPVTVNVDKTRGYADSRAEKNTRSALKAAVEKVVNTKTIVVLDALNYTKGERYELFCKAKAESTTYCVVYVDTPVEVALQRNAARAEAFDPKLLQELAARFEVPVAKNRWDSPLFRLTPDDFTADGTGIPLDAITDAIQFGKTVKAGLATKAAPAAETSFLQALDEVTNAIVEVLLTHQRDAGVANGLRVPPYTVQNELLLSRPLSVAEARRHRRQYIKITRIKPCTVANIGDLFVEYLNQQA
;
A
#
# COMPACT_ATOMS: atom_id res chain seq x y z
N MET A 1 -7.62 1.61 2.11
CA MET A 1 -8.67 1.97 1.17
C MET A 1 -8.03 2.20 -0.19
N PRO A 2 -8.71 1.77 -1.24
CA PRO A 2 -8.18 0.91 -2.29
C PRO A 2 -7.45 1.55 -3.47
N LEU A 3 -6.63 0.74 -4.14
CA LEU A 3 -6.11 1.02 -5.48
C LEU A 3 -6.89 0.24 -6.54
N VAL A 4 -7.55 0.95 -7.47
CA VAL A 4 -8.19 0.39 -8.66
C VAL A 4 -7.29 0.65 -9.87
N VAL A 5 -6.80 -0.43 -10.47
CA VAL A 5 -5.95 -0.35 -11.67
C VAL A 5 -6.77 -0.67 -12.91
N VAL A 6 -7.01 0.32 -13.76
CA VAL A 6 -7.70 0.08 -15.04
C VAL A 6 -6.65 -0.18 -16.13
N CYS A 7 -6.82 -1.24 -16.91
CA CYS A 7 -5.87 -1.61 -17.96
C CYS A 7 -6.58 -1.94 -19.29
N GLY A 8 -5.83 -1.85 -20.39
CA GLY A 8 -6.31 -2.10 -21.74
C GLY A 8 -5.57 -1.27 -22.78
N ILE A 9 -5.65 -1.68 -24.04
CA ILE A 9 -4.99 -1.00 -25.17
C ILE A 9 -5.54 0.44 -25.36
N PRO A 10 -4.90 1.32 -26.16
CA PRO A 10 -5.44 2.65 -26.43
C PRO A 10 -6.87 2.59 -26.99
N ALA A 11 -7.66 3.64 -26.75
CA ALA A 11 -9.02 3.81 -27.29
C ALA A 11 -10.08 2.74 -26.93
N THR A 12 -9.88 1.90 -25.91
CA THR A 12 -10.87 0.88 -25.50
C THR A 12 -12.03 1.36 -24.64
N GLY A 13 -11.93 2.54 -24.00
CA GLY A 13 -12.97 3.06 -23.09
C GLY A 13 -12.56 3.11 -21.61
N LYS A 14 -11.28 2.90 -21.28
CA LYS A 14 -10.75 3.01 -19.90
C LYS A 14 -11.18 4.30 -19.20
N THR A 15 -10.95 5.45 -19.82
CA THR A 15 -11.34 6.75 -19.24
C THR A 15 -12.83 6.81 -18.97
N THR A 16 -13.69 6.25 -19.84
CA THR A 16 -15.14 6.18 -19.61
C THR A 16 -15.47 5.37 -18.35
N VAL A 17 -14.83 4.21 -18.17
CA VAL A 17 -14.99 3.39 -16.96
C VAL A 17 -14.51 4.14 -15.71
N CYS A 18 -13.34 4.78 -15.79
CA CYS A 18 -12.77 5.54 -14.68
C CYS A 18 -13.67 6.71 -14.27
N THR A 19 -14.20 7.46 -15.23
CA THR A 19 -15.13 8.57 -14.96
C THR A 19 -16.41 8.06 -14.32
N ALA A 20 -17.05 7.03 -14.90
CA ALA A 20 -18.27 6.45 -14.32
C ALA A 20 -18.03 5.91 -12.89
N LEU A 21 -16.88 5.29 -12.64
CA LEU A 21 -16.50 4.80 -11.32
C LEU A 21 -16.25 5.93 -10.33
N VAL A 22 -15.51 6.97 -10.71
CA VAL A 22 -15.26 8.13 -9.85
C VAL A 22 -16.58 8.81 -9.49
N ASP A 23 -17.46 9.06 -10.48
CA ASP A 23 -18.78 9.67 -10.26
C ASP A 23 -19.66 8.81 -9.36
N HIS A 24 -19.60 7.48 -9.50
CA HIS A 24 -20.32 6.55 -8.63
C HIS A 24 -19.76 6.60 -7.19
N LEU A 25 -18.44 6.49 -7.02
CA LEU A 25 -17.81 6.52 -5.71
C LEU A 25 -18.07 7.85 -4.98
N GLN A 26 -17.98 8.98 -5.66
CA GLN A 26 -18.27 10.29 -5.06
C GLN A 26 -19.74 10.43 -4.60
N ARG A 27 -20.68 9.82 -5.33
CA ARG A 27 -22.11 9.83 -4.96
C ARG A 27 -22.42 8.92 -3.78
N HIS A 28 -21.83 7.72 -3.76
CA HIS A 28 -22.16 6.71 -2.76
C HIS A 28 -21.27 6.79 -1.50
N LEU A 29 -20.10 7.43 -1.60
CA LEU A 29 -19.10 7.56 -0.52
C LEU A 29 -18.62 9.01 -0.38
N PRO A 30 -19.51 9.96 -0.04
CA PRO A 30 -19.18 11.39 -0.06
C PRO A 30 -18.09 11.78 0.95
N ASP A 31 -17.92 11.01 2.04
CA ASP A 31 -16.92 11.28 3.07
C ASP A 31 -15.52 10.74 2.72
N GLN A 32 -15.40 10.00 1.60
CA GLN A 32 -14.14 9.39 1.18
C GLN A 32 -13.45 10.22 0.11
N GLU A 33 -12.15 10.41 0.28
CA GLU A 33 -11.33 11.04 -0.75
C GLU A 33 -11.14 10.08 -1.94
N VAL A 34 -11.56 10.52 -3.13
CA VAL A 34 -11.38 9.77 -4.38
C VAL A 34 -10.43 10.55 -5.29
N VAL A 35 -9.31 9.93 -5.67
CA VAL A 35 -8.30 10.51 -6.55
C VAL A 35 -8.20 9.68 -7.82
N CYS A 36 -8.44 10.33 -8.97
CA CYS A 36 -8.20 9.73 -10.28
C CYS A 36 -6.85 10.19 -10.82
N ILE A 37 -5.97 9.24 -11.14
CA ILE A 37 -4.65 9.48 -11.72
C ILE A 37 -4.68 9.02 -13.17
N SER A 38 -4.25 9.90 -14.08
CA SER A 38 -4.14 9.62 -15.50
C SER A 38 -2.90 10.30 -16.09
N PRO A 39 -2.51 10.04 -17.35
CA PRO A 39 -1.42 10.76 -17.99
C PRO A 39 -1.58 12.28 -17.91
N VAL A 40 -2.81 12.79 -18.05
CA VAL A 40 -3.10 14.23 -18.00
C VAL A 40 -2.80 14.79 -16.61
N THR A 41 -3.16 14.09 -15.53
CA THR A 41 -2.94 14.56 -14.16
C THR A 41 -1.47 14.58 -13.76
N VAL A 42 -0.61 13.88 -14.50
CA VAL A 42 0.85 13.90 -14.33
C VAL A 42 1.56 14.71 -15.42
N ASN A 43 0.83 15.58 -16.12
CA ASN A 43 1.34 16.45 -17.19
C ASN A 43 2.01 15.70 -18.34
N VAL A 44 1.49 14.52 -18.68
CA VAL A 44 1.92 13.71 -19.81
C VAL A 44 0.84 13.72 -20.89
N ASP A 45 1.22 14.19 -22.07
CA ASP A 45 0.41 14.07 -23.28
C ASP A 45 0.24 12.58 -23.65
N LYS A 46 -1.02 12.15 -23.84
CA LYS A 46 -1.35 10.74 -24.08
C LYS A 46 -0.76 10.21 -25.40
N THR A 47 -0.62 11.04 -26.43
CA THR A 47 -0.10 10.62 -27.74
C THR A 47 1.42 10.58 -27.76
N ARG A 48 2.08 11.53 -27.07
CA ARG A 48 3.54 11.65 -27.02
C ARG A 48 4.15 10.77 -25.93
N GLY A 49 3.43 10.52 -24.85
CA GLY A 49 3.87 9.73 -23.70
C GLY A 49 4.17 8.27 -24.01
N TYR A 50 3.78 7.79 -25.20
CA TYR A 50 4.01 6.42 -25.67
C TYR A 50 4.69 6.36 -27.05
N ALA A 51 5.16 7.50 -27.58
CA ALA A 51 5.72 7.57 -28.94
C ALA A 51 7.02 6.75 -29.12
N ASP A 52 7.77 6.55 -28.03
CA ASP A 52 8.98 5.74 -28.01
C ASP A 52 9.20 5.09 -26.63
N SER A 53 10.16 4.16 -26.55
CA SER A 53 10.46 3.42 -25.32
C SER A 53 10.87 4.30 -24.14
N ARG A 54 11.50 5.46 -24.39
CA ARG A 54 11.93 6.39 -23.33
C ARG A 54 10.74 7.18 -22.81
N ALA A 55 9.91 7.72 -23.70
CA ALA A 55 8.67 8.41 -23.35
C ALA A 55 7.76 7.47 -22.55
N GLU A 56 7.57 6.24 -23.04
CA GLU A 56 6.76 5.22 -22.38
C GLU A 56 7.27 4.92 -20.97
N LYS A 57 8.59 4.68 -20.83
CA LYS A 57 9.20 4.47 -19.51
C LYS A 57 8.98 5.65 -18.57
N ASN A 58 9.13 6.88 -19.05
CA ASN A 58 8.93 8.08 -18.24
C ASN A 58 7.47 8.22 -17.81
N THR A 59 6.52 7.98 -18.72
CA THR A 59 5.08 8.00 -18.45
C THR A 59 4.71 7.02 -17.35
N ARG A 60 5.20 5.78 -17.43
CA ARG A 60 4.98 4.76 -16.40
C ARG A 60 5.54 5.16 -15.04
N SER A 61 6.79 5.64 -15.03
CA SER A 61 7.43 6.11 -13.79
C SER A 61 6.66 7.27 -13.16
N ALA A 62 6.17 8.22 -13.96
CA ALA A 62 5.39 9.36 -13.48
C ALA A 62 4.04 8.94 -12.87
N LEU A 63 3.30 8.06 -13.57
CA LEU A 63 2.04 7.51 -13.09
C LEU A 63 2.22 6.72 -11.80
N LYS A 64 3.22 5.84 -11.76
CA LYS A 64 3.56 5.06 -10.56
C LYS A 64 3.92 5.97 -9.39
N ALA A 65 4.79 6.96 -9.61
CA ALA A 65 5.17 7.91 -8.57
C ALA A 65 3.98 8.72 -8.06
N ALA A 66 3.02 9.08 -8.92
CA ALA A 66 1.80 9.75 -8.51
C ALA A 66 0.92 8.84 -7.64
N VAL A 67 0.73 7.57 -8.03
CA VAL A 67 0.02 6.58 -7.20
C VAL A 67 0.70 6.41 -5.85
N GLU A 68 2.03 6.25 -5.84
CA GLU A 68 2.80 6.02 -4.62
C GLU A 68 2.69 7.13 -3.58
N LYS A 69 2.47 8.37 -4.04
CA LYS A 69 2.32 9.55 -3.17
C LYS A 69 0.96 9.58 -2.45
N VAL A 70 -0.09 9.06 -3.07
CA VAL A 70 -1.47 9.21 -2.56
C VAL A 70 -2.05 7.91 -2.02
N VAL A 71 -1.57 6.75 -2.47
CA VAL A 71 -2.13 5.46 -2.04
C VAL A 71 -1.85 5.22 -0.56
N ASN A 72 -2.91 5.03 0.20
CA ASN A 72 -2.86 4.83 1.66
C ASN A 72 -4.11 4.07 2.14
N THR A 73 -4.37 3.99 3.43
CA THR A 73 -5.53 3.25 3.96
C THR A 73 -6.86 4.01 3.95
N LYS A 74 -6.89 5.29 3.55
CA LYS A 74 -8.03 6.22 3.61
C LYS A 74 -8.48 6.75 2.24
N THR A 75 -7.56 6.96 1.30
CA THR A 75 -7.86 7.51 -0.03
C THR A 75 -8.16 6.39 -1.04
N ILE A 76 -9.23 6.53 -1.83
CA ILE A 76 -9.52 5.65 -2.98
C ILE A 76 -8.77 6.18 -4.20
N VAL A 77 -7.93 5.36 -4.81
CA VAL A 77 -7.12 5.74 -5.97
C VAL A 77 -7.58 4.97 -7.19
N VAL A 78 -8.01 5.67 -8.24
CA VAL A 78 -8.35 5.08 -9.55
C VAL A 78 -7.26 5.46 -10.54
N LEU A 79 -6.58 4.46 -11.12
CA LEU A 79 -5.52 4.68 -12.10
C LEU A 79 -6.03 4.43 -13.53
N ASP A 80 -6.29 5.52 -14.26
CA ASP A 80 -6.62 5.54 -15.69
C ASP A 80 -5.34 5.59 -16.54
N ALA A 81 -4.76 4.44 -16.84
CA ALA A 81 -3.59 4.32 -17.70
C ALA A 81 -3.66 3.04 -18.55
N LEU A 82 -2.66 2.82 -19.43
CA LEU A 82 -2.62 1.57 -20.20
C LEU A 82 -2.40 0.34 -19.30
N ASN A 83 -1.52 0.46 -18.28
CA ASN A 83 -1.17 -0.57 -17.30
C ASN A 83 -0.96 -1.95 -17.95
N TYR A 84 -0.18 -1.92 -19.04
CA TYR A 84 -0.36 -2.84 -20.15
C TYR A 84 0.61 -4.03 -20.10
N THR A 85 1.67 -3.89 -19.32
CA THR A 85 2.55 -5.00 -18.96
C THR A 85 2.20 -5.57 -17.59
N LYS A 86 2.43 -6.86 -17.41
CA LYS A 86 2.32 -7.57 -16.14
C LYS A 86 3.24 -6.98 -15.08
N GLY A 87 4.44 -6.55 -15.47
CA GLY A 87 5.40 -5.92 -14.57
C GLY A 87 4.84 -4.67 -13.90
N GLU A 88 4.21 -3.78 -14.68
CA GLU A 88 3.55 -2.58 -14.17
C GLU A 88 2.48 -2.91 -13.13
N ARG A 89 1.57 -3.84 -13.46
CA ARG A 89 0.49 -4.24 -12.54
C ARG A 89 1.03 -4.91 -11.28
N TYR A 90 2.09 -5.72 -11.41
CA TYR A 90 2.74 -6.34 -10.26
C TYR A 90 3.37 -5.30 -9.31
N GLU A 91 4.03 -4.27 -9.85
CA GLU A 91 4.60 -3.19 -9.03
C GLU A 91 3.52 -2.40 -8.29
N LEU A 92 2.40 -2.08 -8.95
CA LEU A 92 1.25 -1.41 -8.35
C LEU A 92 0.62 -2.27 -7.24
N PHE A 93 0.46 -3.57 -7.48
CA PHE A 93 0.03 -4.52 -6.47
C PHE A 93 0.99 -4.58 -5.27
N CYS A 94 2.30 -4.57 -5.51
CA CYS A 94 3.30 -4.55 -4.43
C CYS A 94 3.16 -3.29 -3.58
N LYS A 95 2.90 -2.14 -4.20
CA LYS A 95 2.65 -0.90 -3.47
C LYS A 95 1.37 -0.97 -2.65
N ALA A 96 0.26 -1.45 -3.22
CA ALA A 96 -0.98 -1.65 -2.47
C ALA A 96 -0.78 -2.60 -1.27
N LYS A 97 0.00 -3.67 -1.47
CA LYS A 97 0.39 -4.59 -0.41
C LYS A 97 1.22 -3.93 0.69
N ALA A 98 2.19 -3.10 0.32
CA ALA A 98 3.03 -2.38 1.29
C ALA A 98 2.19 -1.48 2.20
N GLU A 99 1.21 -0.79 1.62
CA GLU A 99 0.25 0.06 2.35
C GLU A 99 -0.86 -0.72 3.05
N SER A 100 -0.85 -2.05 2.97
CA SER A 100 -1.89 -2.94 3.53
C SER A 100 -3.30 -2.55 3.09
N THR A 101 -3.44 -2.12 1.83
CA THR A 101 -4.72 -1.71 1.26
C THR A 101 -5.31 -2.78 0.33
N THR A 102 -6.57 -2.61 -0.02
CA THR A 102 -7.30 -3.39 -1.02
C THR A 102 -6.89 -2.98 -2.43
N TYR A 103 -7.00 -3.92 -3.36
CA TYR A 103 -6.53 -3.76 -4.74
C TYR A 103 -7.44 -4.55 -5.67
N CYS A 104 -7.76 -4.00 -6.84
CA CYS A 104 -8.39 -4.75 -7.92
C CYS A 104 -7.93 -4.25 -9.30
N VAL A 105 -8.14 -5.08 -10.33
CA VAL A 105 -7.87 -4.74 -11.72
C VAL A 105 -9.17 -4.72 -12.51
N VAL A 106 -9.35 -3.66 -13.30
CA VAL A 106 -10.43 -3.56 -14.28
C VAL A 106 -9.82 -3.60 -15.68
N TYR A 107 -10.05 -4.68 -16.41
CA TYR A 107 -9.58 -4.87 -17.77
C TYR A 107 -10.66 -4.50 -18.78
N VAL A 108 -10.39 -3.48 -19.58
CA VAL A 108 -11.25 -3.11 -20.72
C VAL A 108 -10.75 -3.84 -21.97
N ASP A 109 -11.35 -5.00 -22.20
CA ASP A 109 -11.08 -5.96 -23.25
C ASP A 109 -11.85 -5.62 -24.53
N THR A 110 -11.26 -4.78 -25.37
CA THR A 110 -11.84 -4.38 -26.65
C THR A 110 -10.97 -4.89 -27.79
N PRO A 111 -11.55 -5.51 -28.84
CA PRO A 111 -10.81 -5.91 -30.03
C PRO A 111 -10.04 -4.74 -30.66
N VAL A 112 -8.87 -5.02 -31.22
CA VAL A 112 -7.97 -3.99 -31.80
C VAL A 112 -8.66 -3.22 -32.92
N GLU A 113 -9.48 -3.90 -33.72
CA GLU A 113 -10.25 -3.34 -34.83
C GLU A 113 -11.25 -2.29 -34.34
N VAL A 114 -11.97 -2.60 -33.26
CA VAL A 114 -12.92 -1.67 -32.62
C VAL A 114 -12.18 -0.50 -31.99
N ALA A 115 -11.04 -0.76 -31.34
CA ALA A 115 -10.20 0.30 -30.77
C ALA A 115 -9.66 1.26 -31.85
N LEU A 116 -9.24 0.75 -33.00
CA LEU A 116 -8.81 1.54 -34.15
C LEU A 116 -9.94 2.40 -34.72
N GLN A 117 -11.14 1.84 -34.87
CA GLN A 117 -12.32 2.58 -35.31
C GLN A 117 -12.65 3.72 -34.33
N ARG A 118 -12.69 3.44 -33.03
CA ARG A 118 -12.90 4.45 -31.98
C ARG A 118 -11.80 5.50 -31.97
N ASN A 119 -10.56 5.11 -32.22
CA ASN A 119 -9.42 6.01 -32.26
C ASN A 119 -9.52 7.00 -33.43
N ALA A 120 -9.97 6.55 -34.61
CA ALA A 120 -10.14 7.41 -35.79
C ALA A 120 -11.18 8.51 -35.60
N ALA A 121 -12.17 8.31 -34.71
CA ALA A 121 -13.21 9.29 -34.40
C ALA A 121 -12.80 10.33 -33.33
N ARG A 122 -11.57 10.27 -32.80
CA ARG A 122 -11.09 11.15 -31.71
C ARG A 122 -10.27 12.32 -32.23
N ALA A 123 -10.42 13.47 -31.57
CA ALA A 123 -9.57 14.64 -31.82
C ALA A 123 -8.10 14.38 -31.44
N GLU A 124 -7.88 13.71 -30.30
CA GLU A 124 -6.55 13.29 -29.82
C GLU A 124 -6.31 11.81 -30.14
N ALA A 125 -6.32 11.46 -31.42
CA ALA A 125 -6.10 10.10 -31.87
C ALA A 125 -4.62 9.69 -31.70
N PHE A 126 -4.40 8.44 -31.29
CA PHE A 126 -3.09 7.81 -31.42
C PHE A 126 -2.78 7.56 -32.90
N ASP A 127 -1.50 7.55 -33.27
CA ASP A 127 -1.10 6.96 -34.56
C ASP A 127 -1.62 5.51 -34.63
N PRO A 128 -2.41 5.12 -35.64
CA PRO A 128 -2.92 3.76 -35.81
C PRO A 128 -1.82 2.69 -35.72
N LYS A 129 -0.63 2.99 -36.25
CA LYS A 129 0.51 2.06 -36.19
C LYS A 129 0.99 1.88 -34.76
N LEU A 130 1.17 2.97 -34.02
CA LEU A 130 1.55 2.93 -32.61
C LEU A 130 0.51 2.17 -31.76
N LEU A 131 -0.79 2.35 -32.03
CA LEU A 131 -1.85 1.63 -31.33
C LEU A 131 -1.71 0.12 -31.54
N GLN A 132 -1.49 -0.33 -32.79
CA GLN A 132 -1.28 -1.74 -33.11
C GLN A 132 -0.03 -2.30 -32.42
N GLU A 133 1.08 -1.55 -32.40
CA GLU A 133 2.31 -1.94 -31.71
C GLU A 133 2.12 -2.04 -30.18
N LEU A 134 1.35 -1.13 -29.58
CA LEU A 134 0.98 -1.20 -28.16
C LEU A 134 0.06 -2.39 -27.88
N ALA A 135 -0.88 -2.68 -28.78
CA ALA A 135 -1.78 -3.81 -28.66
C ALA A 135 -1.04 -5.16 -28.78
N ALA A 136 -0.09 -5.28 -29.71
CA ALA A 136 0.73 -6.48 -29.88
C ALA A 136 1.60 -6.77 -28.64
N ARG A 137 1.99 -5.73 -27.88
CA ARG A 137 2.75 -5.83 -26.64
C ARG A 137 1.87 -5.96 -25.39
N PHE A 138 0.55 -5.94 -25.53
CA PHE A 138 -0.37 -5.97 -24.39
C PHE A 138 -0.37 -7.34 -23.71
N GLU A 139 -0.01 -7.37 -22.43
CA GLU A 139 -0.04 -8.59 -21.62
C GLU A 139 -1.36 -8.68 -20.86
N VAL A 140 -2.29 -9.48 -21.39
CA VAL A 140 -3.64 -9.67 -20.85
C VAL A 140 -3.58 -10.09 -19.37
N PRO A 141 -4.30 -9.40 -18.46
CA PRO A 141 -4.34 -9.77 -17.05
C PRO A 141 -5.01 -11.13 -16.86
N VAL A 142 -4.50 -11.91 -15.89
CA VAL A 142 -4.96 -13.27 -15.65
C VAL A 142 -5.48 -13.39 -14.22
N ALA A 143 -6.77 -13.65 -14.05
CA ALA A 143 -7.43 -13.70 -12.72
C ALA A 143 -6.78 -14.68 -11.72
N LYS A 144 -6.06 -15.71 -12.19
CA LYS A 144 -5.31 -16.64 -11.31
C LYS A 144 -4.10 -15.98 -10.64
N ASN A 145 -3.57 -14.90 -11.20
CA ASN A 145 -2.47 -14.15 -10.63
C ASN A 145 -2.97 -13.31 -9.45
N ARG A 146 -2.26 -13.37 -8.33
CA ARG A 146 -2.61 -12.59 -7.12
C ARG A 146 -2.61 -11.08 -7.38
N TRP A 147 -1.73 -10.59 -8.25
CA TRP A 147 -1.62 -9.17 -8.61
C TRP A 147 -2.58 -8.72 -9.72
N ASP A 148 -3.33 -9.63 -10.32
CA ASP A 148 -4.43 -9.28 -11.23
C ASP A 148 -5.80 -9.51 -10.58
N SER A 149 -5.85 -10.09 -9.37
CA SER A 149 -7.08 -10.47 -8.66
C SER A 149 -7.41 -9.50 -7.52
N PRO A 150 -8.71 -9.15 -7.31
CA PRO A 150 -9.86 -9.48 -8.16
C PRO A 150 -9.79 -8.80 -9.54
N LEU A 151 -10.22 -9.52 -10.58
CA LEU A 151 -10.20 -9.07 -11.98
C LEU A 151 -11.63 -8.87 -12.50
N PHE A 152 -11.95 -7.65 -12.91
CA PHE A 152 -13.18 -7.31 -13.62
C PHE A 152 -12.87 -7.14 -15.10
N ARG A 153 -13.46 -7.97 -15.96
CA ARG A 153 -13.28 -7.88 -17.42
C ARG A 153 -14.51 -7.22 -18.03
N LEU A 154 -14.29 -6.17 -18.81
CA LEU A 154 -15.32 -5.41 -19.52
C LEU A 154 -15.05 -5.47 -21.01
N THR A 155 -16.05 -5.87 -21.77
CA THR A 155 -16.08 -5.93 -23.23
C THR A 155 -16.89 -4.75 -23.78
N PRO A 156 -16.83 -4.46 -25.09
CA PRO A 156 -17.65 -3.41 -25.70
C PRO A 156 -19.14 -3.53 -25.40
N ASP A 157 -19.67 -4.74 -25.26
CA ASP A 157 -21.09 -5.02 -25.02
C ASP A 157 -21.53 -4.63 -23.59
N ASP A 158 -20.58 -4.54 -22.66
CA ASP A 158 -20.83 -4.09 -21.27
C ASP A 158 -21.01 -2.56 -21.19
N PHE A 159 -20.64 -1.82 -22.23
CA PHE A 159 -20.89 -0.38 -22.33
C PHE A 159 -22.29 -0.16 -22.92
N THR A 160 -23.33 -0.39 -22.12
CA THR A 160 -24.68 0.04 -22.49
C THR A 160 -24.70 1.56 -22.69
N ALA A 161 -25.59 2.05 -23.57
CA ALA A 161 -25.72 3.48 -23.85
C ALA A 161 -25.96 4.32 -22.57
N ASP A 162 -26.53 3.68 -21.55
CA ASP A 162 -26.92 4.29 -20.28
C ASP A 162 -25.84 4.12 -19.18
N GLY A 163 -24.72 3.46 -19.49
CA GLY A 163 -23.60 3.22 -18.56
C GLY A 163 -23.85 2.16 -17.48
N THR A 164 -25.01 1.48 -17.50
CA THR A 164 -25.47 0.50 -16.52
C THR A 164 -24.81 -0.87 -16.59
N GLY A 165 -24.14 -1.21 -17.70
CA GLY A 165 -23.46 -2.51 -17.84
C GLY A 165 -22.09 -2.59 -17.14
N ILE A 166 -21.56 -1.45 -16.66
CA ILE A 166 -20.33 -1.46 -15.85
C ILE A 166 -20.70 -1.91 -14.42
N PRO A 167 -20.06 -2.94 -13.85
CA PRO A 167 -20.37 -3.47 -12.53
C PRO A 167 -19.79 -2.58 -11.41
N LEU A 168 -20.23 -1.33 -11.34
CA LEU A 168 -19.73 -0.30 -10.42
C LEU A 168 -19.87 -0.70 -8.96
N ASP A 169 -21.01 -1.27 -8.57
CA ASP A 169 -21.24 -1.74 -7.20
C ASP A 169 -20.26 -2.87 -6.83
N ALA A 170 -20.07 -3.84 -7.72
CA ALA A 170 -19.15 -4.96 -7.47
C ALA A 170 -17.68 -4.52 -7.39
N ILE A 171 -17.28 -3.53 -8.21
CA ILE A 171 -15.96 -2.90 -8.10
C ILE A 171 -15.84 -2.20 -6.75
N THR A 172 -16.86 -1.43 -6.35
CA THR A 172 -16.92 -0.72 -5.05
C THR A 172 -16.81 -1.70 -3.87
N ASP A 173 -17.54 -2.81 -3.91
CA ASP A 173 -17.49 -3.85 -2.88
C ASP A 173 -16.12 -4.51 -2.78
N ALA A 174 -15.50 -4.85 -3.92
CA ALA A 174 -14.18 -5.46 -3.94
C ALA A 174 -13.12 -4.54 -3.32
N ILE A 175 -13.32 -3.24 -3.42
CA ILE A 175 -12.33 -2.26 -2.99
C ILE A 175 -12.59 -1.81 -1.54
N GLN A 176 -13.82 -1.92 -1.03
CA GLN A 176 -14.16 -1.68 0.39
C GLN A 176 -14.02 -2.91 1.28
N PHE A 177 -14.60 -4.03 0.85
CA PHE A 177 -14.75 -5.26 1.64
C PHE A 177 -13.82 -6.38 1.18
N GLY A 178 -13.04 -6.15 0.12
CA GLY A 178 -12.07 -7.11 -0.38
C GLY A 178 -10.98 -7.45 0.64
N LYS A 179 -10.29 -8.57 0.38
CA LYS A 179 -9.18 -9.00 1.23
C LYS A 179 -8.02 -8.03 1.10
N THR A 180 -7.67 -7.34 2.19
CA THR A 180 -6.46 -6.51 2.26
C THR A 180 -5.22 -7.37 2.01
N VAL A 181 -4.33 -6.93 1.13
CA VAL A 181 -3.08 -7.62 0.89
C VAL A 181 -2.10 -7.20 1.97
N LYS A 182 -1.94 -8.01 3.03
CA LYS A 182 -1.04 -7.64 4.14
C LYS A 182 0.42 -7.68 3.70
N ALA A 183 1.17 -6.60 3.96
CA ALA A 183 2.62 -6.59 3.84
C ALA A 183 3.21 -7.71 4.71
N GLY A 184 4.21 -8.42 4.18
CA GLY A 184 5.02 -9.29 5.04
C GLY A 184 5.77 -8.43 6.04
N LEU A 185 6.07 -8.95 7.24
CA LEU A 185 6.82 -8.21 8.27
C LEU A 185 8.15 -7.60 7.76
N ALA A 186 8.72 -8.15 6.68
CA ALA A 186 9.93 -7.67 6.02
C ALA A 186 9.74 -6.49 5.04
N THR A 187 8.50 -6.11 4.69
CA THR A 187 8.20 -5.06 3.69
C THR A 187 7.53 -3.81 4.26
N LYS A 188 7.21 -3.80 5.55
CA LYS A 188 6.88 -2.54 6.22
C LYS A 188 8.16 -1.72 6.28
N ALA A 189 8.20 -0.57 5.61
CA ALA A 189 9.23 0.41 5.86
C ALA A 189 9.27 0.64 7.37
N ALA A 190 10.42 0.40 7.99
CA ALA A 190 10.58 0.73 9.40
C ALA A 190 10.20 2.21 9.56
N PRO A 191 9.46 2.59 10.61
CA PRO A 191 9.34 3.98 10.98
C PRO A 191 10.74 4.58 10.95
N ALA A 192 10.93 5.74 10.33
CA ALA A 192 12.23 6.38 10.27
C ALA A 192 12.75 6.50 11.70
N ALA A 193 13.70 5.64 12.07
CA ALA A 193 14.22 5.61 13.43
C ALA A 193 14.87 6.97 13.65
N GLU A 194 14.47 7.65 14.73
CA GLU A 194 15.12 8.88 15.16
C GLU A 194 16.63 8.64 15.24
N THR A 195 17.45 9.60 14.84
CA THR A 195 18.92 9.48 14.82
C THR A 195 19.51 9.05 16.16
N SER A 196 18.81 9.32 17.26
CA SER A 196 19.16 8.94 18.64
C SER A 196 18.61 7.58 19.10
N PHE A 197 17.83 6.86 18.28
CA PHE A 197 17.08 5.67 18.72
C PHE A 197 17.96 4.59 19.37
N LEU A 198 19.10 4.25 18.75
CA LEU A 198 19.98 3.20 19.28
C LEU A 198 20.61 3.58 20.62
N GLN A 199 20.94 4.86 20.79
CA GLN A 199 21.48 5.39 22.04
C GLN A 199 20.39 5.36 23.12
N ALA A 200 19.21 5.90 22.82
CA ALA A 200 18.07 5.90 23.74
C ALA A 200 17.64 4.47 24.13
N LEU A 201 17.65 3.52 23.18
CA LEU A 201 17.35 2.12 23.46
C LEU A 201 18.32 1.50 24.47
N ASP A 202 19.62 1.77 24.33
CA ASP A 202 20.63 1.23 25.24
C ASP A 202 20.49 1.86 26.63
N GLU A 203 20.37 3.19 26.70
CA GLU A 203 20.25 3.98 27.94
C GLU A 203 18.98 3.62 28.73
N VAL A 204 17.80 3.67 28.09
CA VAL A 204 16.51 3.42 28.73
C VAL A 204 16.41 1.98 29.26
N THR A 205 16.80 1.00 28.44
CA THR A 205 16.73 -0.41 28.87
C THR A 205 17.72 -0.72 29.99
N ASN A 206 18.89 -0.06 30.00
CA ASN A 206 19.86 -0.24 31.08
C ASN A 206 19.34 0.34 32.40
N ALA A 207 18.80 1.56 32.36
CA ALA A 207 18.23 2.22 33.53
C ALA A 207 17.10 1.40 34.16
N ILE A 208 16.19 0.84 33.35
CA ILE A 208 15.11 -0.03 33.85
C ILE A 208 15.65 -1.29 34.54
N VAL A 209 16.67 -1.95 33.97
CA VAL A 209 17.31 -3.11 34.61
C VAL A 209 17.97 -2.73 35.93
N GLU A 210 18.60 -1.56 36.00
CA GLU A 210 19.29 -1.09 37.20
C GLU A 210 18.30 -0.79 38.34
N VAL A 211 17.18 -0.13 38.02
CA VAL A 211 16.10 0.13 38.99
C VAL A 211 15.46 -1.19 39.44
N LEU A 212 15.17 -2.10 38.51
CA LEU A 212 14.64 -3.43 38.83
C LEU A 212 15.55 -4.19 39.81
N LEU A 213 16.84 -4.31 39.51
CA LEU A 213 17.79 -5.05 40.35
C LEU A 213 18.05 -4.37 41.70
N THR A 214 17.86 -3.06 41.79
CA THR A 214 17.94 -2.33 43.06
C THR A 214 16.70 -2.57 43.90
N HIS A 215 15.51 -2.40 43.31
CA HIS A 215 14.25 -2.69 43.99
C HIS A 215 14.18 -4.13 44.49
N GLN A 216 14.68 -5.10 43.71
CA GLN A 216 14.68 -6.49 44.15
C GLN A 216 15.59 -6.77 45.34
N ARG A 217 16.65 -5.98 45.53
CA ARG A 217 17.53 -6.09 46.70
C ARG A 217 16.85 -5.53 47.95
N ASP A 218 16.10 -4.44 47.80
CA ASP A 218 15.52 -3.70 48.93
C ASP A 218 14.14 -4.23 49.34
N ALA A 219 13.30 -4.57 48.37
CA ALA A 219 11.86 -4.85 48.57
C ALA A 219 11.40 -6.23 48.04
N GLY A 220 12.29 -7.01 47.42
CA GLY A 220 11.99 -8.38 46.99
C GLY A 220 11.48 -8.48 45.54
N VAL A 221 10.21 -8.80 45.31
CA VAL A 221 9.69 -9.02 43.95
C VAL A 221 9.11 -7.72 43.40
N ALA A 222 9.51 -7.33 42.19
CA ALA A 222 8.99 -6.14 41.52
C ALA A 222 7.60 -6.42 40.91
N ASN A 223 6.55 -6.28 41.72
CA ASN A 223 5.15 -6.39 41.32
C ASN A 223 4.43 -5.05 41.55
N GLY A 224 4.16 -4.33 40.47
CA GLY A 224 3.62 -2.96 40.47
C GLY A 224 4.70 -1.87 40.45
N LEU A 225 5.93 -2.20 40.04
CA LEU A 225 7.03 -1.23 40.04
C LEU A 225 6.98 -0.37 38.77
N ARG A 226 6.66 0.92 38.92
CA ARG A 226 6.93 1.93 37.90
C ARG A 226 8.38 2.37 37.93
N VAL A 227 8.90 2.69 36.76
CA VAL A 227 10.26 3.21 36.58
C VAL A 227 10.23 4.56 35.85
N PRO A 228 9.81 5.67 36.49
CA PRO A 228 9.88 7.00 35.89
C PRO A 228 11.35 7.48 35.75
N PRO A 229 11.68 8.31 34.74
CA PRO A 229 10.81 8.86 33.70
C PRO A 229 10.58 7.89 32.52
N TYR A 230 11.11 6.67 32.58
CA TYR A 230 11.19 5.75 31.44
C TYR A 230 9.88 5.03 31.13
N THR A 231 8.96 4.94 32.09
CA THR A 231 7.66 4.28 31.95
C THR A 231 6.55 5.25 32.29
N VAL A 232 5.52 5.28 31.45
CA VAL A 232 4.36 6.17 31.60
C VAL A 232 3.09 5.36 31.81
N GLN A 233 2.94 4.26 31.06
CA GLN A 233 1.73 3.45 31.05
C GLN A 233 1.89 2.11 31.75
N ASN A 234 3.10 1.53 31.73
CA ASN A 234 3.33 0.17 32.19
C ASN A 234 4.11 0.10 33.51
N GLU A 235 3.83 -0.95 34.27
CA GLU A 235 4.53 -1.29 35.52
C GLU A 235 5.14 -2.68 35.39
N LEU A 236 6.25 -2.93 36.07
CA LEU A 236 6.83 -4.27 36.18
C LEU A 236 5.95 -5.12 37.09
N LEU A 237 5.48 -6.25 36.57
CA LEU A 237 4.56 -7.18 37.21
C LEU A 237 5.20 -8.58 37.30
N LEU A 238 6.37 -8.67 37.92
CA LEU A 238 7.10 -9.93 38.04
C LEU A 238 6.49 -10.80 39.13
N SER A 239 6.34 -12.09 38.86
CA SER A 239 5.86 -13.10 39.82
C SER A 239 6.98 -13.62 40.75
N ARG A 240 8.24 -13.41 40.34
CA ARG A 240 9.46 -13.87 41.01
C ARG A 240 10.61 -12.89 40.75
N PRO A 241 11.69 -12.89 41.56
CA PRO A 241 12.85 -12.06 41.27
C PRO A 241 13.62 -12.62 40.07
N LEU A 242 14.12 -11.72 39.21
CA LEU A 242 15.04 -12.04 38.13
C LEU A 242 16.49 -11.93 38.61
N SER A 243 17.30 -12.94 38.31
CA SER A 243 18.75 -12.83 38.54
C SER A 243 19.38 -11.77 37.63
N VAL A 244 20.56 -11.26 38.04
CA VAL A 244 21.34 -10.32 37.23
C VAL A 244 21.63 -10.89 35.83
N ALA A 245 21.87 -12.20 35.75
CA ALA A 245 22.14 -12.88 34.49
C ALA A 245 20.89 -12.93 33.58
N GLU A 246 19.71 -13.23 34.15
CA GLU A 246 18.44 -13.24 33.42
C GLU A 246 18.08 -11.85 32.92
N ALA A 247 18.11 -10.83 33.79
CA ALA A 247 17.76 -9.45 33.41
C ALA A 247 18.66 -8.94 32.26
N ARG A 248 19.98 -9.20 32.33
CA ARG A 248 20.92 -8.85 31.26
C ARG A 248 20.67 -9.65 29.98
N ARG A 249 20.26 -10.92 30.08
CA ARG A 249 19.92 -11.76 28.92
C ARG A 249 18.67 -11.23 28.21
N HIS A 250 17.60 -10.96 28.96
CA HIS A 250 16.37 -10.40 28.44
C HIS A 250 16.60 -9.05 27.78
N ARG A 251 17.40 -8.16 28.40
CA ARG A 251 17.82 -6.90 27.77
C ARG A 251 18.49 -7.11 26.40
N ARG A 252 19.49 -8.01 26.31
CA ARG A 252 20.16 -8.29 25.02
C ARG A 252 19.20 -8.85 23.97
N GLN A 253 18.28 -9.72 24.35
CA GLN A 253 17.26 -10.27 23.45
C GLN A 253 16.32 -9.18 22.95
N TYR A 254 15.82 -8.34 23.84
CA TYR A 254 14.96 -7.21 23.49
C TYR A 254 15.64 -6.22 22.55
N ILE A 255 16.89 -5.84 22.82
CA ILE A 255 17.67 -4.96 21.93
C ILE A 255 17.79 -5.57 20.53
N LYS A 256 18.07 -6.88 20.43
CA LYS A 256 18.17 -7.57 19.15
C LYS A 256 16.84 -7.55 18.37
N ILE A 257 15.71 -7.76 19.05
CA ILE A 257 14.37 -7.76 18.45
C ILE A 257 13.99 -6.34 18.00
N THR A 258 14.21 -5.34 18.85
CA THR A 258 13.80 -3.95 18.60
C THR A 258 14.67 -3.28 17.54
N ARG A 259 15.92 -3.74 17.33
CA ARG A 259 16.75 -3.33 16.17
C ARG A 259 16.14 -3.74 14.83
N ILE A 260 15.40 -4.85 14.78
CA ILE A 260 14.73 -5.32 13.55
C ILE A 260 13.44 -4.52 13.30
N LYS A 261 12.77 -4.09 14.38
CA LYS A 261 11.53 -3.31 14.32
C LYS A 261 11.59 -2.13 15.30
N PRO A 262 12.16 -0.98 14.89
CA PRO A 262 12.26 0.21 15.72
C PRO A 262 10.90 0.73 16.18
N CYS A 263 10.87 1.37 17.36
CA CYS A 263 9.74 2.10 17.90
C CYS A 263 10.13 3.56 18.16
N THR A 264 9.17 4.41 18.52
CA THR A 264 9.44 5.79 18.95
C THR A 264 10.21 5.79 20.27
N VAL A 265 11.09 6.78 20.48
CA VAL A 265 11.92 6.85 21.69
C VAL A 265 11.08 6.90 22.97
N ALA A 266 9.95 7.61 22.93
CA ALA A 266 9.00 7.70 24.05
C ALA A 266 8.43 6.35 24.50
N ASN A 267 8.32 5.37 23.59
CA ASN A 267 7.68 4.08 23.86
C ASN A 267 8.67 2.98 24.27
N ILE A 268 9.98 3.24 24.22
CA ILE A 268 11.01 2.22 24.47
C ILE A 268 10.83 1.57 25.84
N GLY A 269 10.62 2.38 26.89
CA GLY A 269 10.55 1.88 28.25
C GLY A 269 9.27 1.10 28.53
N ASP A 270 8.12 1.63 28.11
CA ASP A 270 6.83 0.93 28.26
C ASP A 270 6.82 -0.43 27.53
N LEU A 271 7.37 -0.49 26.31
CA LEU A 271 7.47 -1.74 25.55
C LEU A 271 8.51 -2.71 26.14
N PHE A 272 9.59 -2.21 26.75
CA PHE A 272 10.57 -3.07 27.40
C PHE A 272 10.02 -3.69 28.68
N VAL A 273 9.26 -2.93 29.47
CA VAL A 273 8.56 -3.44 30.66
C VAL A 273 7.52 -4.48 30.26
N GLU A 274 6.73 -4.22 29.21
CA GLU A 274 5.79 -5.20 28.68
C GLU A 274 6.49 -6.50 28.27
N TYR A 275 7.64 -6.39 27.58
CA TYR A 275 8.45 -7.55 27.24
C TYR A 275 8.92 -8.30 28.49
N LEU A 276 9.45 -7.61 29.51
CA LEU A 276 9.90 -8.27 30.75
C LEU A 276 8.75 -8.99 31.47
N ASN A 277 7.56 -8.40 31.50
CA ASN A 277 6.37 -9.02 32.09
C ASN A 277 5.95 -10.30 31.35
N GLN A 278 6.22 -10.42 30.05
CA GLN A 278 5.95 -11.64 29.27
C GLN A 278 6.99 -12.75 29.47
N GLN A 279 8.17 -12.43 30.04
CA GLN A 279 9.25 -13.40 30.25
C GLN A 279 9.30 -13.95 31.69
N ALA A 280 8.51 -13.39 32.60
CA ALA A 280 8.57 -13.63 34.04
C ALA A 280 7.55 -14.64 34.55
#